data_AF-A0A261BUT8-F1
#
_entry.id   AF-A0A261BUT8-F1
#
_cell.length_a   1.000
_cell.length_b   1.000
_cell.length_c   1.000
_cell.angle_alpha   90.00
_cell.angle_beta   90.00
_cell.angle_gamma   90.00
#
_symmetry.space_group_name_H-M   'P 1'
#
loop_
_entity.id
_entity.type
_entity.pdbx_description
1 polymer ?
#
loop_
_entity_poly.entity_id
_entity_poly.type
_entity_poly.pdbx_seq_one_letter_code
_entity_poly.pdbx_strand_id
1 'polypeptide(L)'
;MFRQFTILLVVLAITAFTAPTSYPTEEQLKSELASAGMTQGSIDGLMSLTNRFATGYPLVQSNKEATDKFISEYTTDANNFIKAMSPEDQTIYNAHLKKYEEQSKAELKAAGMTQASIDGLDAFTKRFVSGFPLVQSNKEATDKFLAEYTTDVQNFVKAMSPEDQAIYNNYLKKYGLA
;
A
#
# COMPACT_ATOMS: atom_id res chain seq x y z
N MET A 1 18.24 -5.37 -2.68
CA MET A 1 17.35 -5.02 -1.54
C MET A 1 16.51 -3.75 -1.79
N PHE A 2 16.43 -3.21 -3.02
CA PHE A 2 15.81 -1.89 -3.30
C PHE A 2 14.61 -1.93 -4.28
N ARG A 3 14.05 -3.11 -4.57
CA ARG A 3 12.97 -3.30 -5.58
C ARG A 3 11.64 -3.80 -5.03
N GLN A 4 11.55 -4.03 -3.72
CA GLN A 4 10.41 -4.71 -3.10
C GLN A 4 9.34 -3.73 -2.54
N PHE A 5 9.65 -2.43 -2.47
CA PHE A 5 8.94 -1.52 -1.54
C PHE A 5 8.00 -0.49 -2.18
N THR A 6 7.88 -0.42 -3.51
CA THR A 6 7.11 0.68 -4.15
C THR A 6 5.78 0.25 -4.75
N ILE A 7 5.61 -1.03 -5.11
CA ILE A 7 4.32 -1.55 -5.60
C ILE A 7 3.40 -1.99 -4.44
N LEU A 8 3.95 -2.05 -3.22
CA LEU A 8 3.17 -2.35 -2.02
C LEU A 8 2.34 -1.16 -1.52
N LEU A 9 2.62 0.10 -1.89
CA LEU A 9 1.94 1.27 -1.29
C LEU A 9 0.45 1.43 -1.67
N VAL A 10 -0.06 0.65 -2.63
CA VAL A 10 -1.51 0.58 -2.94
C VAL A 10 -2.11 -0.80 -2.60
N VAL A 11 -1.27 -1.79 -2.27
CA VAL A 11 -1.67 -3.16 -1.90
C VAL A 11 -1.50 -3.44 -0.38
N LEU A 12 -0.81 -2.56 0.35
CA LEU A 12 -0.55 -2.64 1.80
C LEU A 12 -1.60 -2.00 2.68
N ALA A 13 -2.75 -1.58 2.16
CA ALA A 13 -3.87 -1.35 3.05
C ALA A 13 -4.38 -2.66 3.68
N ILE A 14 -4.04 -3.84 3.12
CA ILE A 14 -4.61 -5.13 3.58
C ILE A 14 -3.55 -6.24 3.82
N THR A 15 -2.31 -6.10 3.35
CA THR A 15 -1.29 -7.17 3.51
C THR A 15 -0.35 -7.02 4.71
N ALA A 16 -0.75 -6.26 5.74
CA ALA A 16 -0.06 -6.20 7.04
C ALA A 16 -0.46 -7.37 7.96
N PHE A 17 -0.26 -8.62 7.51
CA PHE A 17 -0.36 -9.80 8.39
C PHE A 17 1.03 -10.18 8.89
N THR A 18 1.49 -9.43 9.91
CA THR A 18 2.26 -9.90 11.08
C THR A 18 2.65 -8.69 11.95
N ALA A 19 1.70 -8.23 12.78
CA ALA A 19 1.77 -7.28 13.93
C ALA A 19 2.44 -5.89 13.70
N PRO A 20 1.69 -4.78 13.93
CA PRO A 20 1.45 -4.28 15.30
C PRO A 20 -0.01 -3.85 15.60
N THR A 21 -0.27 -3.54 16.86
CA THR A 21 -1.54 -3.24 17.57
C THR A 21 -2.46 -2.13 17.03
N SER A 22 -2.17 -1.51 15.89
CA SER A 22 -2.94 -0.36 15.36
C SER A 22 -3.50 -0.55 13.96
N TYR A 23 -3.11 -1.60 13.22
CA TYR A 23 -3.84 -2.04 12.03
C TYR A 23 -4.82 -3.17 12.42
N PRO A 24 -6.03 -3.19 11.86
CA PRO A 24 -7.00 -4.23 12.14
C PRO A 24 -6.45 -5.60 11.72
N THR A 25 -6.68 -6.60 12.56
CA THR A 25 -6.56 -8.02 12.22
C THR A 25 -7.51 -8.39 11.07
N GLU A 26 -7.35 -9.59 10.49
CA GLU A 26 -8.19 -10.06 9.37
C GLU A 26 -9.66 -10.08 9.78
N GLU A 27 -9.92 -10.54 11.00
CA GLU A 27 -11.25 -10.58 11.57
C GLU A 27 -11.84 -9.19 11.77
N GLN A 28 -11.03 -8.23 12.24
CA GLN A 28 -11.45 -6.84 12.37
C GLN A 28 -11.72 -6.19 11.02
N LEU A 29 -10.90 -6.46 10.00
CA LEU A 29 -11.11 -5.98 8.62
C LEU A 29 -12.41 -6.54 8.03
N LYS A 30 -12.61 -7.86 8.12
CA LYS A 30 -13.85 -8.51 7.69
C LYS A 30 -15.06 -7.91 8.39
N SER A 31 -14.99 -7.77 9.72
CA SER A 31 -16.07 -7.19 10.51
C SER A 31 -16.33 -5.74 10.13
N GLU A 32 -15.30 -4.94 9.89
CA GLU A 32 -15.45 -3.54 9.50
C GLU A 32 -16.10 -3.40 8.11
N LEU A 33 -15.62 -4.15 7.12
CA LEU A 33 -16.17 -4.13 5.76
C LEU A 33 -17.61 -4.63 5.73
N ALA A 34 -17.91 -5.72 6.45
CA ALA A 34 -19.27 -6.24 6.59
C ALA A 34 -20.19 -5.22 7.28
N SER A 35 -19.71 -4.55 8.35
CA SER A 35 -20.49 -3.52 9.06
C SER A 35 -20.72 -2.27 8.19
N ALA A 36 -19.82 -2.00 7.25
CA ALA A 36 -19.99 -0.94 6.25
C ALA A 36 -20.94 -1.33 5.10
N GLY A 37 -21.43 -2.57 5.08
CA GLY A 37 -22.38 -3.08 4.10
C GLY A 37 -21.75 -3.75 2.87
N MET A 38 -20.44 -4.07 2.90
CA MET A 38 -19.79 -4.73 1.78
C MET A 38 -20.29 -6.17 1.63
N THR A 39 -20.50 -6.62 0.39
CA THR A 39 -20.95 -7.99 0.15
C THR A 39 -19.92 -9.02 0.58
N GLN A 40 -20.38 -10.19 1.04
CA GLN A 40 -19.49 -11.27 1.46
C GLN A 40 -18.57 -11.73 0.32
N GLY A 41 -19.04 -11.74 -0.92
CA GLY A 41 -18.22 -12.09 -2.09
C GLY A 41 -17.05 -11.11 -2.30
N SER A 42 -17.29 -9.81 -2.14
CA SER A 42 -16.22 -8.79 -2.23
C SER A 42 -15.23 -8.91 -1.06
N ILE A 43 -15.72 -9.14 0.16
CA ILE A 43 -14.87 -9.39 1.34
C ILE A 43 -14.00 -10.62 1.11
N ASP A 44 -14.59 -11.76 0.74
CA ASP A 44 -13.86 -13.02 0.54
C ASP A 44 -12.80 -12.89 -0.56
N GLY A 45 -13.12 -12.19 -1.66
CA GLY A 45 -12.14 -11.96 -2.72
C GLY A 45 -11.00 -11.02 -2.30
N LEU A 46 -11.26 -9.98 -1.51
CA LEU A 46 -10.20 -9.14 -0.91
C LEU A 46 -9.28 -9.95 0.01
N MET A 47 -9.86 -10.83 0.82
CA MET A 47 -9.10 -11.72 1.72
C MET A 47 -8.30 -12.76 0.95
N SER A 48 -8.85 -13.29 -0.14
CA SER A 48 -8.16 -14.19 -1.06
C SER A 48 -6.94 -13.52 -1.72
N LEU A 49 -7.10 -12.29 -2.21
CA LEU A 49 -5.97 -11.50 -2.73
C LEU A 49 -4.89 -11.30 -1.65
N THR A 50 -5.30 -10.91 -0.45
CA THR A 50 -4.39 -10.72 0.68
C THR A 50 -3.59 -11.97 1.00
N ASN A 51 -4.27 -13.12 1.12
CA ASN A 51 -3.64 -14.40 1.39
C ASN A 51 -2.73 -14.84 0.25
N ARG A 52 -3.13 -14.65 -1.01
CA ARG A 52 -2.29 -14.96 -2.18
C ARG A 52 -1.00 -14.14 -2.16
N PHE A 53 -1.06 -12.87 -1.80
CA PHE A 53 0.13 -12.05 -1.68
C PHE A 53 1.05 -12.56 -0.55
N ALA A 54 0.48 -12.73 0.65
CA ALA A 54 1.20 -13.14 1.85
C ALA A 54 1.89 -14.50 1.70
N THR A 55 1.27 -15.45 0.99
CA THR A 55 1.82 -16.80 0.78
C THR A 55 2.68 -16.90 -0.47
N GLY A 56 2.34 -16.19 -1.55
CA GLY A 56 3.04 -16.29 -2.84
C GLY A 56 4.31 -15.44 -2.92
N TYR A 57 4.29 -14.23 -2.35
CA TYR A 57 5.43 -13.33 -2.43
C TYR A 57 6.71 -13.89 -1.79
N PRO A 58 6.68 -14.49 -0.58
CA PRO A 58 7.89 -15.02 0.05
C PRO A 58 8.57 -16.14 -0.75
N LEU A 59 7.82 -16.83 -1.63
CA LEU A 59 8.34 -17.90 -2.49
C LEU A 59 9.15 -17.36 -3.68
N VAL A 60 8.86 -16.14 -4.12
CA VAL A 60 9.47 -15.54 -5.31
C VAL A 60 10.47 -14.43 -4.97
N GLN A 61 10.42 -13.88 -3.75
CA GLN A 61 11.15 -12.67 -3.33
C GLN A 61 12.66 -12.69 -3.55
N SER A 62 13.29 -13.87 -3.56
CA SER A 62 14.72 -14.04 -3.77
C SER A 62 15.12 -14.06 -5.25
N ASN A 63 14.16 -14.21 -6.16
CA ASN A 63 14.36 -14.21 -7.61
C ASN A 63 13.66 -13.00 -8.23
N LYS A 64 14.45 -12.10 -8.82
CA LYS A 64 13.93 -10.86 -9.39
C LYS A 64 12.95 -11.09 -10.54
N GLU A 65 13.21 -12.03 -11.44
CA GLU A 65 12.32 -12.30 -12.58
C GLU A 65 10.99 -12.91 -12.11
N ALA A 66 11.05 -13.87 -11.18
CA ALA A 66 9.86 -14.46 -10.58
C ALA A 66 9.06 -13.43 -9.76
N THR A 67 9.74 -12.54 -9.03
CA THR A 67 9.12 -11.43 -8.31
C THR A 67 8.40 -10.49 -9.27
N ASP A 68 9.08 -10.03 -10.34
CA ASP A 68 8.49 -9.11 -11.32
C ASP A 68 7.24 -9.73 -11.95
N LYS A 69 7.30 -11.01 -12.32
CA LYS A 69 6.16 -11.74 -12.87
C LYS A 69 5.00 -11.86 -11.86
N PHE A 70 5.28 -12.30 -10.65
CA PHE A 70 4.28 -12.44 -9.58
C PHE A 70 3.56 -11.13 -9.29
N ILE A 71 4.32 -10.04 -9.17
CA ILE A 71 3.75 -8.71 -8.90
C ILE A 71 2.89 -8.25 -10.08
N SER A 72 3.35 -8.43 -11.33
CA SER A 72 2.56 -8.09 -12.51
C SER A 72 1.22 -8.82 -12.53
N GLU A 73 1.23 -10.15 -12.37
CA GLU A 73 0.01 -10.97 -12.38
C GLU A 73 -0.91 -10.61 -11.22
N TYR A 74 -0.37 -10.46 -10.01
CA TYR A 74 -1.12 -10.06 -8.83
C TYR A 74 -1.80 -8.69 -9.02
N THR A 75 -1.07 -7.69 -9.51
CA THR A 75 -1.60 -6.35 -9.74
C THR A 75 -2.72 -6.37 -10.78
N THR A 76 -2.56 -7.12 -11.88
CA THR A 76 -3.62 -7.28 -12.88
C THR A 76 -4.86 -7.91 -12.27
N ASP A 77 -4.72 -9.00 -11.52
CA ASP A 77 -5.85 -9.72 -10.94
C ASP A 77 -6.57 -8.89 -9.87
N ALA A 78 -5.81 -8.21 -9.00
CA ALA A 78 -6.37 -7.32 -7.98
C ALA A 78 -7.17 -6.17 -8.61
N ASN A 79 -6.61 -5.53 -9.64
CA ASN A 79 -7.30 -4.46 -10.35
C ASN A 79 -8.56 -4.94 -11.07
N ASN A 80 -8.51 -6.12 -11.70
CA ASN A 80 -9.67 -6.71 -12.35
C ASN A 80 -10.76 -7.05 -11.34
N PHE A 81 -10.39 -7.61 -10.19
CA PHE A 81 -11.32 -7.92 -9.11
C PHE A 81 -11.99 -6.65 -8.55
N ILE A 82 -11.21 -5.63 -8.19
CA ILE A 82 -11.75 -4.36 -7.66
C ILE A 82 -12.71 -3.71 -8.65
N LYS A 83 -12.40 -3.72 -9.96
CA LYS A 83 -13.28 -3.19 -11.01
C LYS A 83 -14.57 -4.02 -11.19
N ALA A 84 -14.52 -5.31 -10.88
CA ALA A 84 -15.66 -6.22 -11.00
C ALA A 84 -16.59 -6.19 -9.78
N MET A 85 -16.16 -5.61 -8.65
CA MET A 85 -17.04 -5.34 -7.51
C MET A 85 -18.21 -4.44 -7.91
N SER A 86 -19.33 -4.52 -7.18
CA SER A 86 -20.43 -3.57 -7.38
C SER A 86 -19.99 -2.13 -7.10
N PRO A 87 -20.66 -1.11 -7.70
CA PRO A 87 -20.38 0.28 -7.39
C PRO A 87 -20.47 0.61 -5.89
N GLU A 88 -21.40 -0.04 -5.17
CA GLU A 88 -21.56 0.08 -3.73
C GLU A 88 -20.33 -0.47 -2.98
N ASP A 89 -19.88 -1.67 -3.33
CA ASP A 89 -18.70 -2.29 -2.72
C ASP A 89 -17.42 -1.53 -3.03
N GLN A 90 -17.27 -1.01 -4.26
CA GLN A 90 -16.15 -0.14 -4.62
C GLN A 90 -16.13 1.15 -3.79
N THR A 91 -17.31 1.73 -3.51
CA THR A 91 -17.43 2.92 -2.67
C THR A 91 -16.98 2.62 -1.24
N ILE A 92 -17.38 1.48 -0.68
CA ILE A 92 -16.96 1.05 0.66
C ILE A 92 -15.46 0.78 0.71
N TYR A 93 -14.91 0.07 -0.28
CA TYR A 93 -13.47 -0.18 -0.40
C TYR A 93 -12.67 1.13 -0.44
N ASN A 94 -13.08 2.09 -1.28
CA ASN A 94 -12.40 3.39 -1.40
C ASN A 94 -12.51 4.22 -0.11
N ALA A 95 -13.67 4.20 0.56
CA ALA A 95 -13.85 4.86 1.85
C ALA A 95 -12.94 4.24 2.93
N HIS A 96 -12.79 2.92 2.92
CA HIS A 96 -11.89 2.20 3.81
C HIS A 96 -10.43 2.57 3.57
N LEU A 97 -9.97 2.60 2.31
CA LEU A 97 -8.61 3.06 1.96
C LEU A 97 -8.34 4.47 2.50
N LYS A 98 -9.28 5.39 2.28
CA LYS A 98 -9.17 6.77 2.73
C LYS A 98 -9.10 6.89 4.26
N LYS A 99 -9.90 6.10 4.98
CA LYS A 99 -9.88 6.06 6.45
C LYS A 99 -8.48 5.71 6.98
N TYR A 100 -7.85 4.69 6.42
CA TYR A 100 -6.52 4.25 6.87
C TYR A 100 -5.40 5.21 6.46
N GLU A 101 -5.54 5.87 5.31
CA GLU A 101 -4.66 6.98 4.92
C GLU A 101 -4.73 8.13 5.93
N GLU A 102 -5.93 8.53 6.36
CA GLU A 102 -6.13 9.58 7.37
C GLU A 102 -5.59 9.17 8.75
N GLN A 103 -5.76 7.90 9.15
CA GLN A 103 -5.21 7.37 10.39
C GLN A 103 -3.67 7.37 10.39
N SER A 104 -3.04 6.99 9.28
CA SER A 104 -1.58 7.06 9.11
C SER A 104 -1.07 8.49 9.31
N LYS A 105 -1.70 9.47 8.66
CA LYS A 105 -1.37 10.89 8.82
C LYS A 105 -1.54 11.37 10.26
N ALA A 106 -2.63 10.97 10.91
CA ALA A 106 -2.90 11.32 12.31
C ALA A 106 -1.86 10.73 13.26
N GLU A 107 -1.42 9.48 13.03
CA GLU A 107 -0.38 8.84 13.82
C GLU A 107 0.98 9.53 13.66
N LEU A 108 1.39 9.83 12.42
CA LEU A 108 2.63 10.57 12.15
C LEU A 108 2.62 11.94 12.83
N LYS A 109 1.49 12.64 12.76
CA LYS A 109 1.29 13.92 13.45
C LYS A 109 1.36 13.77 14.97
N ALA A 110 0.73 12.75 15.54
CA ALA A 110 0.77 12.48 16.98
C ALA A 110 2.18 12.11 17.47
N ALA A 111 2.99 11.50 16.61
CA ALA A 111 4.40 11.23 16.87
C ALA A 111 5.30 12.48 16.76
N GLY A 112 4.75 13.63 16.37
CA GLY A 112 5.45 14.90 16.28
C GLY A 112 5.97 15.26 14.89
N MET A 113 5.59 14.51 13.84
CA MET A 113 6.05 14.81 12.48
C MET A 113 5.49 16.15 12.01
N THR A 114 6.32 16.94 11.33
CA THR A 114 5.87 18.23 10.80
C THR A 114 4.81 18.06 9.70
N GLN A 115 3.91 19.04 9.59
CA GLN A 115 2.87 19.04 8.55
C GLN A 115 3.49 19.04 7.15
N ALA A 116 4.62 19.72 6.95
CA ALA A 116 5.34 19.73 5.67
C ALA A 116 5.83 18.34 5.25
N SER A 117 6.36 17.56 6.19
CA SER A 117 6.78 16.18 5.93
C SER A 117 5.57 15.27 5.62
N ILE A 118 4.48 15.40 6.37
CA ILE A 118 3.23 14.66 6.12
C ILE A 118 2.65 15.00 4.75
N ASP A 119 2.57 16.29 4.39
CA ASP A 119 2.02 16.75 3.12
C ASP A 119 2.88 16.29 1.93
N GLY A 120 4.21 16.26 2.08
CA GLY A 120 5.09 15.74 1.04
C GLY A 120 4.95 14.23 0.87
N LEU A 121 4.84 13.45 1.96
CA LEU A 121 4.54 12.01 1.88
C LEU A 121 3.18 11.77 1.20
N ASP A 122 2.16 12.55 1.55
CA ASP A 122 0.84 12.51 0.91
C ASP A 122 0.89 12.83 -0.59
N ALA A 123 1.67 13.83 -0.98
CA ALA A 123 1.88 14.17 -2.39
C ALA A 123 2.48 12.99 -3.17
N PHE A 124 3.42 12.24 -2.58
CA PHE A 124 3.95 11.02 -3.19
C PHE A 124 2.91 9.91 -3.30
N THR A 125 2.04 9.73 -2.30
CA THR A 125 0.91 8.79 -2.40
C THR A 125 0.00 9.14 -3.57
N LYS A 126 -0.42 10.41 -3.66
CA LYS A 126 -1.28 10.91 -4.76
C LYS A 126 -0.62 10.77 -6.13
N ARG A 127 0.69 11.06 -6.23
CA ARG A 127 1.46 10.89 -7.46
C ARG A 127 1.52 9.42 -7.90
N PHE A 128 1.70 8.50 -6.95
CA PHE A 128 1.69 7.08 -7.26
C PHE A 128 0.31 6.62 -7.77
N VAL A 129 -0.75 6.94 -7.03
CA VAL A 129 -2.13 6.56 -7.35
C VAL A 129 -2.58 7.07 -8.73
N SER A 130 -2.21 8.29 -9.09
CA SER A 130 -2.55 8.87 -10.39
C SER A 130 -1.61 8.48 -11.53
N GLY A 131 -0.31 8.29 -11.25
CA GLY A 131 0.70 8.04 -12.27
C GLY A 131 0.89 6.57 -12.62
N PHE A 132 0.91 5.67 -11.63
CA PHE A 132 1.17 4.24 -11.85
C PHE A 132 0.18 3.58 -12.82
N PRO A 133 -1.15 3.82 -12.72
CA PRO A 133 -2.11 3.20 -13.63
C PRO A 133 -1.92 3.56 -15.10
N LEU A 134 -1.26 4.70 -15.39
CA LEU A 134 -0.99 5.16 -16.75
C LEU A 134 0.16 4.41 -17.41
N VAL A 135 1.07 3.85 -16.61
CA VAL A 135 2.29 3.17 -17.09
C VAL A 135 2.26 1.66 -16.91
N GLN A 136 1.37 1.14 -16.05
CA GLN A 136 1.35 -0.27 -15.61
C GLN A 136 1.27 -1.32 -16.73
N SER A 137 0.75 -0.97 -17.91
CA SER A 137 0.64 -1.88 -19.06
C SER A 137 1.93 -1.96 -19.89
N ASN A 138 2.91 -1.08 -19.64
CA ASN A 138 4.18 -1.05 -20.34
C ASN A 138 5.33 -1.22 -19.33
N LYS A 139 6.11 -2.30 -19.52
CA LYS A 139 7.21 -2.64 -18.62
C LYS A 139 8.27 -1.54 -18.51
N GLU A 140 8.72 -1.00 -19.63
CA GLU A 140 9.76 0.03 -19.65
C GLU A 140 9.30 1.32 -18.98
N ALA A 141 8.07 1.76 -19.29
CA ALA A 141 7.47 2.93 -18.65
C ALA A 141 7.25 2.72 -17.14
N THR A 142 6.83 1.52 -16.74
CA THR A 142 6.66 1.15 -15.33
C THR A 142 8.00 1.17 -14.60
N ASP A 143 9.03 0.52 -15.15
CA ASP A 143 10.37 0.47 -14.57
C ASP A 143 10.95 1.89 -14.41
N LYS A 144 10.76 2.75 -15.43
CA LYS A 144 11.17 4.17 -15.37
C LYS A 144 10.41 4.96 -14.30
N PHE A 145 9.08 4.88 -14.28
CA PHE A 145 8.25 5.57 -13.30
C PHE A 145 8.64 5.19 -11.87
N LEU A 146 8.84 3.90 -11.60
CA LEU A 146 9.24 3.42 -10.28
C LEU A 146 10.63 3.90 -9.89
N ALA A 147 11.60 3.87 -10.82
CA ALA A 147 12.96 4.34 -10.55
C ALA A 147 13.00 5.83 -10.19
N GLU A 148 12.30 6.67 -10.96
CA GLU A 148 12.15 8.10 -10.68
C GLU A 148 11.40 8.32 -9.36
N TYR A 149 10.30 7.59 -9.17
CA TYR A 149 9.50 7.70 -7.96
C TYR A 149 10.28 7.39 -6.69
N THR A 150 10.98 6.26 -6.67
CA THR A 150 11.81 5.84 -5.54
C THR A 150 12.91 6.85 -5.26
N THR A 151 13.57 7.36 -6.31
CA THR A 151 14.64 8.36 -6.18
C THR A 151 14.12 9.63 -5.51
N ASP A 152 12.98 10.14 -5.96
CA ASP A 152 12.38 11.36 -5.40
C ASP A 152 11.93 11.18 -3.95
N VAL A 153 11.30 10.05 -3.61
CA VAL A 153 10.89 9.75 -2.23
C VAL A 153 12.12 9.69 -1.33
N GLN A 154 13.19 9.02 -1.76
CA GLN A 154 14.43 8.95 -0.98
C GLN A 154 15.07 10.33 -0.79
N ASN A 155 15.09 11.16 -1.84
CA ASN A 155 15.61 12.53 -1.75
C ASN A 155 14.78 13.37 -0.80
N PHE A 156 13.44 13.24 -0.85
CA PHE A 156 12.55 13.94 0.06
C PHE A 156 12.75 13.51 1.51
N VAL A 157 12.78 12.20 1.79
CA VAL A 157 13.01 11.67 3.15
C VAL A 157 14.36 12.16 3.69
N LYS A 158 15.43 12.16 2.87
CA LYS A 158 16.75 12.70 3.28
C LYS A 158 16.72 14.21 3.56
N ALA A 159 15.82 14.94 2.94
CA ALA A 159 15.67 16.38 3.11
C ALA A 159 14.76 16.77 4.31
N MET A 160 14.03 15.81 4.89
CA MET A 160 13.30 16.02 6.14
C MET A 160 14.26 16.34 7.29
N SER A 161 13.76 16.95 8.37
CA SER A 161 14.57 17.12 9.58
C SER A 161 15.00 15.78 10.18
N PRO A 162 16.11 15.72 10.94
CA PRO A 162 16.52 14.48 11.62
C PRO A 162 15.41 13.88 12.50
N GLU A 163 14.59 14.72 13.13
CA GLU A 163 13.45 14.30 13.95
C GLU A 163 12.36 13.65 13.09
N ASP A 164 11.96 14.27 11.98
CA ASP A 164 10.95 13.73 11.07
C ASP A 164 11.43 12.43 10.41
N GLN A 165 12.71 12.34 10.05
CA GLN A 165 13.32 11.10 9.55
C GLN A 165 13.24 9.98 10.59
N ALA A 166 13.55 10.27 11.86
CA ALA A 166 13.46 9.29 12.94
C ALA A 166 12.01 8.80 13.15
N ILE A 167 11.04 9.72 13.13
CA ILE A 167 9.61 9.38 13.25
C ILE A 167 9.17 8.51 12.07
N TYR A 168 9.51 8.90 10.83
CA TYR A 168 9.17 8.12 9.64
C TYR A 168 9.78 6.71 9.69
N ASN A 169 11.07 6.59 10.03
CA ASN A 169 11.73 5.30 10.14
C ASN A 169 11.14 4.42 11.26
N ASN A 170 10.77 5.02 12.39
CA ASN A 170 10.10 4.30 13.47
C ASN A 170 8.70 3.83 13.06
N TYR A 171 7.96 4.66 12.32
CA TYR A 171 6.68 4.29 11.72
C TYR A 171 6.85 3.08 10.78
N LEU A 172 7.82 3.13 9.85
CA LEU A 172 8.10 2.02 8.94
C LEU A 172 8.44 0.73 9.72
N LYS A 173 9.33 0.80 10.71
CA LYS A 173 9.70 -0.36 11.54
C LYS A 173 8.50 -0.92 12.31
N LYS A 174 7.69 -0.05 12.91
CA LYS A 174 6.49 -0.44 13.65
C LYS A 174 5.58 -1.32 12.78
N TYR A 175 5.45 -0.99 11.50
CA TYR A 175 4.57 -1.69 10.55
C TYR A 175 5.27 -2.74 9.67
N GLY A 176 6.53 -3.11 9.97
CA GLY A 176 7.26 -4.12 9.19
C GLY A 176 7.60 -3.68 7.76
N LEU A 177 7.70 -2.37 7.52
CA LEU A 177 7.96 -1.76 6.21
C LEU A 177 9.43 -1.32 6.03
N ALA A 178 10.26 -1.53 7.05
CA ALA A 178 11.68 -1.14 7.09
C ALA A 178 12.62 -2.35 6.96
#